data_AF-A0A0B7IIY3-F1
#
_entry.id   AF-A0A0B7IIY3-F1
#
_cell.length_a   1.000
_cell.length_b   1.000
_cell.length_c   1.000
_cell.angle_alpha   90.00
_cell.angle_beta   90.00
_cell.angle_gamma   90.00
#
_symmetry.space_group_name_H-M   'P 1'
#
loop_
_entity.id
_entity.type
_entity.pdbx_description
1 polymer ?
#
loop_
_entity_poly.entity_id
_entity_poly.type
_entity_poly.pdbx_seq_one_letter_code
_entity_poly.pdbx_strand_id
1 'polypeptide(L)'
;MKIHKIFLGTAIIAGSIMSCEKWTETERITFDNQNVDKVVHLMEAETEEDLNPHVREYYKKLREEYRNKPRVKGFGWFGNWSGKGDNPQNYLRALPDSVDFVSLWGTRGSLSIEQKKDLKFFQDVKGGKALLCWIVEDLGGPLTPVGKNRIQYWVNEKGGGVFNEGVKAYANAIADTIEKYNLDGFDIDYEPGYGHDGDLANQEDIQGDHPMQVFIETLSNRLRPKGRMLVMDGEPYLLSAETSKLVDHYIYQAYWESSTSSVIYKIENEHLQDWERKTIITVEFEQGWKQGGVSGYYSVRPEIRALPSNGGGRQILDYATLDLPSGKRIGGIGTYHMEYDYANKPEYKWLRKALYYGNQKIPGNFQ
;
A
#
# COMPACT_ATOMS: atom_id res chain seq x y z
N MET A 1 -66.83 58.41 -23.75
CA MET A 1 -65.74 59.44 -23.67
C MET A 1 -64.90 59.11 -22.45
N LYS A 2 -63.58 58.86 -22.46
CA LYS A 2 -62.52 58.93 -23.48
C LYS A 2 -61.53 57.78 -23.22
N ILE A 3 -60.99 57.26 -24.32
CA ILE A 3 -59.82 56.38 -24.46
C ILE A 3 -58.54 57.21 -24.22
N HIS A 4 -57.47 56.59 -23.68
CA HIS A 4 -56.05 56.57 -24.16
C HIS A 4 -55.15 56.00 -23.04
N LYS A 5 -54.61 54.78 -23.20
CA LYS A 5 -53.22 54.47 -23.62
C LYS A 5 -52.14 55.12 -22.73
N ILE A 6 -51.36 54.29 -22.02
CA ILE A 6 -49.89 54.36 -21.97
C ILE A 6 -49.38 52.91 -21.83
N PHE A 7 -48.62 52.49 -22.84
CA PHE A 7 -47.69 51.37 -22.82
C PHE A 7 -46.42 51.86 -22.11
N LEU A 8 -45.87 51.08 -21.18
CA LEU A 8 -44.44 51.12 -20.89
C LEU A 8 -43.98 49.68 -20.67
N GLY A 9 -43.16 49.21 -21.62
CA GLY A 9 -42.50 47.92 -21.53
C GLY A 9 -41.22 48.00 -20.72
N THR A 10 -40.93 46.92 -20.02
CA THR A 10 -39.56 46.52 -19.68
C THR A 10 -39.49 45.01 -19.78
N ALA A 11 -38.80 44.55 -20.83
CA ALA A 11 -38.33 43.19 -20.98
C ALA A 11 -37.09 43.00 -20.12
N ILE A 12 -37.08 42.02 -19.20
CA ILE A 12 -35.85 41.41 -18.67
C ILE A 12 -36.07 39.91 -18.50
N ILE A 13 -35.58 39.18 -19.52
CA ILE A 13 -34.70 38.00 -19.48
C ILE A 13 -35.13 36.84 -18.55
N ALA A 14 -35.35 35.69 -19.21
CA ALA A 14 -35.43 34.36 -18.64
C ALA A 14 -34.26 34.06 -17.70
N GLY A 15 -34.58 33.83 -16.42
CA GLY A 15 -33.70 33.19 -15.46
C GLY A 15 -34.08 31.73 -15.33
N SER A 16 -33.33 30.85 -15.98
CA SER A 16 -33.31 29.42 -15.75
C SER A 16 -33.01 29.15 -14.27
N ILE A 17 -34.04 28.76 -13.51
CA ILE A 17 -33.87 28.26 -12.16
C ILE A 17 -33.37 26.83 -12.28
N MET A 18 -32.05 26.65 -12.31
CA MET A 18 -31.45 25.36 -11.99
C MET A 18 -31.78 25.07 -10.53
N SER A 19 -32.77 24.22 -10.31
CA SER A 19 -32.99 23.59 -9.01
C SER A 19 -31.78 22.70 -8.74
N CYS A 20 -30.88 23.14 -7.86
CA CYS A 20 -29.91 22.28 -7.22
C CYS A 20 -30.67 21.23 -6.40
N GLU A 21 -30.85 20.03 -6.95
CA GLU A 21 -31.25 18.88 -6.15
C GLU A 21 -30.16 18.59 -5.11
N LYS A 22 -30.56 18.67 -3.84
CA LYS A 22 -29.77 18.28 -2.69
C LYS A 22 -29.42 16.79 -2.83
N TRP A 23 -28.14 16.50 -3.02
CA TRP A 23 -27.56 15.16 -2.85
C TRP A 23 -27.55 14.76 -1.37
N THR A 24 -28.71 14.39 -0.82
CA THR A 24 -28.82 13.85 0.55
C THR A 24 -29.49 12.49 0.63
N GLU A 25 -29.57 11.73 -0.47
CA GLU A 25 -30.06 10.36 -0.45
C GLU A 25 -28.99 9.41 -0.97
N THR A 26 -28.57 8.48 -0.12
CA THR A 26 -27.77 7.32 -0.54
C THR A 26 -28.72 6.43 -1.35
N GLU A 27 -28.84 6.68 -2.66
CA GLU A 27 -29.64 5.80 -3.51
C GLU A 27 -29.02 4.40 -3.50
N ARG A 28 -29.70 3.47 -2.83
CA ARG A 28 -29.53 2.05 -3.07
C ARG A 28 -30.08 1.81 -4.47
N ILE A 29 -29.20 1.65 -5.45
CA ILE A 29 -29.60 1.29 -6.81
C ILE A 29 -30.26 -0.09 -6.75
N THR A 30 -31.59 -0.15 -6.82
CA THR A 30 -32.33 -1.39 -7.03
C THR A 30 -32.47 -1.61 -8.52
N PHE A 31 -31.89 -2.71 -9.02
CA PHE A 31 -31.98 -3.08 -10.42
C PHE A 31 -33.19 -4.01 -10.63
N ASP A 32 -34.17 -3.53 -11.39
CA ASP A 32 -35.30 -4.32 -11.89
C ASP A 32 -34.79 -5.33 -12.94
N ASN A 33 -34.40 -6.52 -12.48
CA ASN A 33 -34.31 -7.81 -13.21
C ASN A 33 -33.17 -8.69 -12.70
N GLN A 34 -33.15 -9.00 -11.40
CA GLN A 34 -32.30 -10.07 -10.90
C GLN A 34 -33.17 -11.12 -10.23
N ASN A 35 -32.95 -12.37 -10.60
CA ASN A 35 -33.40 -13.52 -9.85
C ASN A 35 -32.74 -13.38 -8.46
N VAL A 36 -33.49 -12.83 -7.49
CA VAL A 36 -33.00 -12.29 -6.22
C VAL A 36 -32.46 -13.37 -5.27
N ASP A 37 -32.53 -14.63 -5.68
CA ASP A 37 -32.26 -15.80 -4.85
C ASP A 37 -30.78 -16.08 -4.59
N LYS A 38 -29.84 -15.37 -5.24
CA LYS A 38 -28.39 -15.49 -4.98
C LYS A 38 -27.66 -14.15 -5.03
N VAL A 39 -27.95 -13.27 -4.08
CA VAL A 39 -27.02 -12.19 -3.73
C VAL A 39 -26.04 -12.75 -2.70
N VAL A 40 -24.87 -13.22 -3.15
CA VAL A 40 -23.77 -13.54 -2.23
C VAL A 40 -23.13 -12.21 -1.82
N HIS A 41 -23.10 -11.93 -0.52
CA HIS A 41 -22.40 -10.74 -0.02
C HIS A 41 -20.91 -10.87 -0.32
N LEU A 42 -20.20 -9.77 -0.63
CA LEU A 42 -18.76 -9.82 -0.97
C LEU A 42 -17.91 -10.60 0.05
N MET A 43 -18.31 -10.56 1.32
CA MET A 43 -17.67 -11.28 2.42
C MET A 43 -17.85 -12.80 2.37
N GLU A 44 -18.91 -13.28 1.71
CA GLU A 44 -19.24 -14.70 1.54
C GLU A 44 -18.70 -15.26 0.21
N ALA A 45 -18.35 -14.40 -0.75
CA ALA A 45 -17.80 -14.82 -2.04
C ALA A 45 -16.37 -15.38 -1.88
N GLU A 46 -16.13 -16.57 -2.43
CA GLU A 46 -14.80 -17.20 -2.42
C GLU A 46 -14.09 -17.07 -3.78
N THR A 47 -14.86 -16.94 -4.86
CA THR A 47 -14.39 -16.90 -6.25
C THR A 47 -15.09 -15.79 -7.04
N GLU A 48 -14.59 -15.49 -8.24
CA GLU A 48 -15.22 -14.52 -9.13
C GLU A 48 -16.59 -15.03 -9.62
N GLU A 49 -16.75 -16.34 -9.79
CA GLU A 49 -17.98 -16.98 -10.21
C GLU A 49 -19.15 -16.79 -9.22
N ASP A 50 -18.84 -16.59 -7.94
CA ASP A 50 -19.84 -16.30 -6.89
C ASP A 50 -20.44 -14.89 -7.02
N LEU A 51 -19.79 -14.00 -7.78
CA LEU A 51 -20.20 -12.61 -7.95
C LEU A 51 -21.20 -12.46 -9.09
N ASN A 52 -22.15 -11.53 -8.93
CA ASN A 52 -23.06 -11.18 -10.01
C ASN A 52 -22.31 -10.53 -11.20
N PRO A 53 -22.88 -10.55 -12.42
CA PRO A 53 -22.17 -10.08 -13.62
C PRO A 53 -21.65 -8.64 -13.54
N HIS A 54 -22.37 -7.72 -12.90
CA HIS A 54 -21.95 -6.32 -12.78
C HIS A 54 -20.75 -6.15 -11.83
N VAL A 55 -20.73 -6.90 -10.73
CA VAL A 55 -19.62 -6.89 -9.77
C VAL A 55 -18.37 -7.56 -10.38
N ARG A 56 -18.54 -8.63 -11.16
CA ARG A 56 -17.44 -9.22 -11.94
C ARG A 56 -16.82 -8.22 -12.92
N GLU A 57 -17.66 -7.53 -13.69
CA GLU A 57 -17.18 -6.51 -14.65
C GLU A 57 -16.46 -5.36 -13.94
N TYR A 58 -16.94 -4.93 -12.76
CA TYR A 58 -16.25 -3.94 -11.94
C TYR A 58 -14.85 -4.41 -11.53
N TYR A 59 -14.72 -5.61 -10.96
CA TYR A 59 -13.42 -6.12 -10.52
C TYR A 59 -12.48 -6.43 -11.69
N LYS A 60 -13.01 -6.85 -12.83
CA LYS A 60 -12.24 -6.96 -14.07
C LYS A 60 -11.63 -5.61 -14.47
N LYS A 61 -12.41 -4.53 -14.49
CA LYS A 61 -11.89 -3.17 -14.75
C LYS A 61 -10.88 -2.71 -13.70
N LEU A 62 -11.09 -3.07 -12.43
CA LEU A 62 -10.11 -2.79 -11.38
C LEU A 62 -8.76 -3.44 -11.73
N ARG A 63 -8.75 -4.71 -12.11
CA ARG A 63 -7.54 -5.47 -12.46
C ARG A 63 -6.90 -5.02 -13.78
N GLU A 64 -7.70 -4.85 -14.83
CA GLU A 64 -7.21 -4.64 -16.20
C GLU A 64 -6.93 -3.17 -16.51
N GLU A 65 -7.69 -2.24 -15.92
CA GLU A 65 -7.56 -0.81 -16.20
C GLU A 65 -6.94 -0.02 -15.06
N TYR A 66 -7.52 -0.11 -13.85
CA TYR A 66 -7.07 0.74 -12.75
C TYR A 66 -5.67 0.35 -12.27
N ARG A 67 -5.38 -0.94 -12.12
CA ARG A 67 -4.10 -1.42 -11.58
C ARG A 67 -2.90 -1.21 -12.51
N ASN A 68 -3.14 -1.09 -13.82
CA ASN A 68 -2.10 -0.97 -14.83
C ASN A 68 -1.78 0.49 -15.20
N LYS A 69 -2.60 1.47 -14.78
CA LYS A 69 -2.36 2.89 -15.04
C LYS A 69 -1.31 3.47 -14.10
N PRO A 70 -0.38 4.33 -14.57
CA PRO A 70 0.47 5.13 -13.70
C PRO A 70 -0.39 5.95 -12.73
N ARG A 71 -0.17 5.75 -11.42
CA ARG A 71 -0.96 6.36 -10.34
C ARG A 71 -0.16 6.34 -9.03
N VAL A 72 -0.70 6.96 -7.99
CA VAL A 72 -0.26 6.79 -6.60
C VAL A 72 -0.76 5.46 -6.08
N LYS A 73 0.15 4.54 -5.78
CA LYS A 73 -0.20 3.22 -5.24
C LYS A 73 -0.65 3.29 -3.78
N GLY A 74 -1.58 2.43 -3.40
CA GLY A 74 -1.98 2.20 -2.01
C GLY A 74 -1.27 1.01 -1.39
N PHE A 75 -0.59 1.24 -0.28
CA PHE A 75 0.14 0.24 0.49
C PHE A 75 -0.27 0.25 1.97
N GLY A 76 0.07 -0.79 2.72
CA GLY A 76 0.06 -0.77 4.17
C GLY A 76 0.63 -2.03 4.80
N TRP A 77 1.09 -1.90 6.05
CA TRP A 77 1.38 -3.06 6.89
C TRP A 77 0.08 -3.49 7.56
N PHE A 78 -0.41 -4.66 7.17
CA PHE A 78 -1.70 -5.19 7.59
C PHE A 78 -1.51 -6.19 8.74
N GLY A 79 -1.89 -5.76 9.94
CA GLY A 79 -1.89 -6.58 11.14
C GLY A 79 -3.16 -7.42 11.28
N ASN A 80 -3.12 -8.38 12.20
CA ASN A 80 -4.29 -9.15 12.66
C ASN A 80 -5.08 -9.85 11.54
N TRP A 81 -4.41 -10.22 10.44
CA TRP A 81 -5.02 -10.95 9.35
C TRP A 81 -5.39 -12.37 9.75
N SER A 82 -6.68 -12.67 9.74
CA SER A 82 -7.18 -14.01 10.10
C SER A 82 -8.07 -14.63 9.02
N GLY A 83 -8.65 -13.82 8.13
CA GLY A 83 -9.57 -14.29 7.09
C GLY A 83 -10.81 -15.00 7.62
N LYS A 84 -11.16 -14.82 8.91
CA LYS A 84 -12.25 -15.52 9.59
C LYS A 84 -13.07 -14.59 10.49
N GLY A 85 -14.31 -15.02 10.78
CA GLY A 85 -15.24 -14.32 11.66
C GLY A 85 -15.99 -13.17 10.97
N ASP A 86 -16.78 -12.43 11.74
CA ASP A 86 -17.73 -11.45 11.19
C ASP A 86 -17.17 -10.03 11.08
N ASN A 87 -15.89 -9.82 11.41
CA ASN A 87 -15.25 -8.50 11.37
C ASN A 87 -14.45 -8.30 10.07
N PRO A 88 -14.92 -7.46 9.12
CA PRO A 88 -14.20 -7.17 7.87
C PRO A 88 -12.78 -6.66 8.06
N GLN A 89 -12.45 -6.05 9.21
CA GLN A 89 -11.10 -5.60 9.54
C GLN A 89 -10.04 -6.71 9.41
N ASN A 90 -10.42 -7.98 9.56
CA ASN A 90 -9.50 -9.12 9.57
C ASN A 90 -9.30 -9.79 8.20
N TYR A 91 -9.81 -9.19 7.11
CA TYR A 91 -9.82 -9.78 5.77
C TYR A 91 -9.07 -8.90 4.74
N LEU A 92 -8.18 -9.53 3.96
CA LEU A 92 -7.56 -8.91 2.80
C LEU A 92 -8.61 -8.53 1.74
N ARG A 93 -9.62 -9.39 1.52
CA ARG A 93 -10.67 -9.10 0.54
C ARG A 93 -11.52 -7.87 0.88
N ALA A 94 -11.55 -7.48 2.16
CA ALA A 94 -12.30 -6.33 2.66
C ALA A 94 -11.52 -5.01 2.65
N LEU A 95 -10.21 -5.05 2.36
CA LEU A 95 -9.41 -3.83 2.17
C LEU A 95 -10.01 -2.94 1.07
N PRO A 96 -9.82 -1.60 1.11
CA PRO A 96 -10.27 -0.74 0.03
C PRO A 96 -9.77 -1.22 -1.34
N ASP A 97 -10.60 -1.17 -2.37
CA ASP A 97 -10.23 -1.63 -3.73
C ASP A 97 -9.05 -0.86 -4.33
N SER A 98 -8.80 0.36 -3.82
CA SER A 98 -7.66 1.20 -4.16
C SER A 98 -6.33 0.75 -3.53
N VAL A 99 -6.33 -0.26 -2.66
CA VAL A 99 -5.10 -0.86 -2.11
C VAL A 99 -4.48 -1.79 -3.14
N ASP A 100 -3.21 -1.55 -3.43
CA ASP A 100 -2.46 -2.26 -4.45
C ASP A 100 -1.82 -3.52 -3.91
N PHE A 101 -1.10 -3.38 -2.81
CA PHE A 101 -0.44 -4.48 -2.12
C PHE A 101 -0.26 -4.17 -0.64
N VAL A 102 -0.01 -5.20 0.16
CA VAL A 102 0.20 -5.07 1.60
C VAL A 102 1.38 -5.92 2.06
N SER A 103 1.98 -5.50 3.16
CA SER A 103 2.95 -6.30 3.92
C SER A 103 2.26 -6.90 5.14
N LEU A 104 2.34 -8.21 5.31
CA LEU A 104 1.62 -8.93 6.36
C LEU A 104 2.36 -8.83 7.69
N TRP A 105 1.97 -7.87 8.54
CA TRP A 105 2.61 -7.63 9.83
C TRP A 105 2.32 -8.77 10.81
N GLY A 106 3.38 -9.47 11.24
CA GLY A 106 3.31 -10.58 12.19
C GLY A 106 3.01 -11.96 11.60
N THR A 107 2.61 -12.07 10.32
CA THR A 107 2.39 -13.38 9.68
C THR A 107 3.73 -14.00 9.26
N ARG A 108 3.97 -15.26 9.66
CA ARG A 108 5.26 -15.96 9.44
C ARG A 108 5.12 -17.28 8.66
N GLY A 109 3.94 -17.57 8.13
CA GLY A 109 3.60 -18.83 7.44
C GLY A 109 2.51 -19.62 8.17
N SER A 110 2.41 -20.92 7.88
CA SER A 110 1.39 -21.84 8.41
C SER A 110 -0.04 -21.34 8.22
N LEU A 111 -0.33 -20.79 7.03
CA LEU A 111 -1.62 -20.16 6.74
C LEU A 111 -2.78 -21.16 6.91
N SER A 112 -3.84 -20.70 7.58
CA SER A 112 -5.08 -21.45 7.71
C SER A 112 -5.79 -21.59 6.35
N ILE A 113 -6.80 -22.46 6.28
CA ILE A 113 -7.60 -22.61 5.05
C ILE A 113 -8.32 -21.30 4.72
N GLU A 114 -8.81 -20.61 5.75
CA GLU A 114 -9.53 -19.33 5.64
C GLU A 114 -8.61 -18.22 5.12
N GLN A 115 -7.39 -18.10 5.65
CA GLN A 115 -6.39 -17.17 5.13
C GLN A 115 -6.05 -17.47 3.67
N LYS A 116 -5.88 -18.74 3.29
CA LYS A 116 -5.60 -19.10 1.89
C LYS A 116 -6.75 -18.71 0.95
N LYS A 117 -8.00 -18.90 1.38
CA LYS A 117 -9.18 -18.49 0.59
C LYS A 117 -9.28 -16.98 0.47
N ASP A 118 -9.10 -16.26 1.56
CA ASP A 118 -9.12 -14.79 1.58
C ASP A 118 -8.00 -14.18 0.71
N LEU A 119 -6.79 -14.73 0.80
CA LEU A 119 -5.66 -14.38 -0.07
C LEU A 119 -5.99 -14.62 -1.55
N LYS A 120 -6.54 -15.80 -1.87
CA LYS A 120 -6.89 -16.15 -3.26
C LYS A 120 -7.91 -15.18 -3.85
N PHE A 121 -8.94 -14.82 -3.09
CA PHE A 121 -9.91 -13.81 -3.55
C PHE A 121 -9.25 -12.44 -3.75
N PHE A 122 -8.41 -12.00 -2.79
CA PHE A 122 -7.68 -10.74 -2.88
C PHE A 122 -6.80 -10.68 -4.14
N GLN A 123 -6.13 -11.78 -4.48
CA GLN A 123 -5.31 -11.92 -5.68
C GLN A 123 -6.16 -11.96 -6.96
N ASP A 124 -7.03 -12.95 -7.08
CA ASP A 124 -7.70 -13.29 -8.35
C ASP A 124 -8.81 -12.29 -8.70
N VAL A 125 -9.58 -11.84 -7.70
CA VAL A 125 -10.72 -10.94 -7.91
C VAL A 125 -10.28 -9.50 -7.78
N LYS A 126 -9.57 -9.14 -6.70
CA LYS A 126 -9.23 -7.73 -6.48
C LYS A 126 -7.99 -7.30 -7.23
N GLY A 127 -7.10 -8.22 -7.59
CA GLY A 127 -5.78 -7.93 -8.17
C GLY A 127 -4.76 -7.43 -7.15
N GLY A 128 -5.03 -7.65 -5.86
CA GLY A 128 -4.16 -7.29 -4.75
C GLY A 128 -2.98 -8.22 -4.60
N LYS A 129 -1.92 -7.76 -3.92
CA LYS A 129 -0.72 -8.56 -3.63
C LYS A 129 -0.40 -8.55 -2.13
N ALA A 130 -0.01 -9.68 -1.56
CA ALA A 130 0.32 -9.79 -0.14
C ALA A 130 1.76 -10.32 0.06
N LEU A 131 2.58 -9.55 0.79
CA LEU A 131 4.00 -9.83 1.00
C LEU A 131 4.24 -10.37 2.41
N LEU A 132 5.15 -11.33 2.57
CA LEU A 132 5.75 -11.59 3.88
C LEU A 132 6.65 -10.41 4.25
N CYS A 133 6.72 -10.06 5.54
CA CYS A 133 7.45 -8.89 6.00
C CYS A 133 8.04 -9.13 7.39
N TRP A 134 9.32 -8.81 7.57
CA TRP A 134 9.98 -8.74 8.88
C TRP A 134 11.33 -8.05 8.83
N ILE A 135 11.77 -7.57 9.99
CA ILE A 135 13.12 -7.05 10.23
C ILE A 135 14.17 -8.10 9.82
N VAL A 136 15.03 -7.74 8.88
CA VAL A 136 16.18 -8.53 8.44
C VAL A 136 17.45 -7.96 9.07
N GLU A 137 17.66 -8.29 10.34
CA GLU A 137 18.84 -7.91 11.13
C GLU A 137 19.94 -8.99 11.05
N ASP A 138 19.55 -10.20 11.41
CA ASP A 138 20.44 -11.32 11.71
C ASP A 138 20.19 -12.50 10.75
N LEU A 139 21.26 -13.19 10.31
CA LEU A 139 21.14 -14.33 9.37
C LEU A 139 20.25 -15.42 9.94
N GLY A 140 19.06 -15.64 9.38
CA GLY A 140 18.19 -16.75 9.77
C GLY A 140 16.89 -16.33 10.44
N GLY A 141 16.82 -15.11 10.97
CA GLY A 141 15.63 -14.46 11.52
C GLY A 141 14.56 -15.42 12.08
N PRO A 142 13.28 -15.32 11.66
CA PRO A 142 12.21 -16.17 12.16
C PRO A 142 12.20 -17.60 11.58
N LEU A 143 13.09 -17.93 10.64
CA LEU A 143 13.12 -19.25 10.00
C LEU A 143 14.15 -20.20 10.61
N THR A 144 14.93 -19.74 11.59
CA THR A 144 15.81 -20.63 12.37
C THR A 144 14.95 -21.62 13.17
N PRO A 145 15.14 -22.95 13.02
CA PRO A 145 14.34 -23.91 13.75
C PRO A 145 14.45 -23.75 15.28
N VAL A 146 13.32 -23.96 15.97
CA VAL A 146 13.28 -23.89 17.44
C VAL A 146 14.33 -24.84 18.05
N GLY A 147 15.12 -24.30 18.97
CA GLY A 147 16.18 -25.04 19.66
C GLY A 147 17.50 -25.19 18.89
N LYS A 148 17.61 -24.64 17.67
CA LYS A 148 18.87 -24.59 16.92
C LYS A 148 19.58 -23.25 17.11
N ASN A 149 20.91 -23.29 17.17
CA ASN A 149 21.72 -22.07 17.08
C ASN A 149 21.76 -21.59 15.61
N ARG A 150 21.57 -20.29 15.44
CA ARG A 150 21.47 -19.59 14.15
C ARG A 150 22.66 -19.85 13.22
N ILE A 151 23.88 -19.58 13.71
CA ILE A 151 25.13 -19.76 12.94
C ILE A 151 25.39 -21.23 12.66
N GLN A 152 25.24 -22.09 13.66
CA GLN A 152 25.43 -23.53 13.46
C GLN A 152 24.49 -24.06 12.38
N TYR A 153 23.22 -23.65 12.37
CA TYR A 153 22.25 -24.11 11.40
C TYR A 153 22.51 -23.51 10.01
N TRP A 154 22.55 -22.19 9.89
CA TRP A 154 22.59 -21.54 8.58
C TRP A 154 23.98 -21.56 7.95
N VAL A 155 25.04 -21.31 8.72
CA VAL A 155 26.41 -21.27 8.18
C VAL A 155 26.98 -22.67 8.09
N ASN A 156 26.97 -23.44 9.18
CA ASN A 156 27.67 -24.74 9.21
C ASN A 156 26.84 -25.84 8.53
N GLU A 157 25.59 -26.06 8.94
CA GLU A 157 24.75 -27.14 8.40
C GLU A 157 24.25 -26.84 6.97
N LYS A 158 23.79 -25.60 6.70
CA LYS A 158 23.21 -25.23 5.39
C LYS A 158 24.20 -24.61 4.42
N GLY A 159 25.14 -23.80 4.90
CA GLY A 159 26.16 -23.14 4.09
C GLY A 159 27.48 -23.91 3.95
N GLY A 160 27.61 -25.09 4.59
CA GLY A 160 28.84 -25.87 4.54
C GLY A 160 30.06 -25.17 5.16
N GLY A 161 29.82 -24.25 6.11
CA GLY A 161 30.85 -23.43 6.76
C GLY A 161 31.14 -22.10 6.06
N VAL A 162 30.48 -21.79 4.93
CA VAL A 162 30.63 -20.52 4.21
C VAL A 162 29.44 -19.61 4.51
N PHE A 163 29.70 -18.43 5.08
CA PHE A 163 28.65 -17.51 5.53
C PHE A 163 27.67 -17.14 4.41
N ASN A 164 28.17 -16.67 3.26
CA ASN A 164 27.33 -16.28 2.12
C ASN A 164 26.55 -17.44 1.48
N GLU A 165 27.01 -18.69 1.60
CA GLU A 165 26.19 -19.85 1.21
C GLU A 165 25.05 -20.09 2.21
N GLY A 166 25.27 -19.81 3.50
CA GLY A 166 24.21 -19.75 4.51
C GLY A 166 23.19 -18.65 4.23
N VAL A 167 23.63 -17.46 3.79
CA VAL A 167 22.75 -16.37 3.35
C VAL A 167 21.89 -16.80 2.17
N LYS A 168 22.47 -17.43 1.13
CA LYS A 168 21.72 -17.99 0.00
C LYS A 168 20.70 -19.04 0.45
N ALA A 169 21.08 -19.91 1.38
CA ALA A 169 20.17 -20.92 1.92
C ALA A 169 18.98 -20.29 2.66
N TYR A 170 19.23 -19.25 3.46
CA TYR A 170 18.19 -18.50 4.18
C TYR A 170 17.24 -17.78 3.20
N ALA A 171 17.77 -17.06 2.21
CA ALA A 171 16.98 -16.42 1.16
C ALA A 171 16.10 -17.44 0.39
N ASN A 172 16.65 -18.60 0.04
CA ASN A 172 15.87 -19.66 -0.60
C ASN A 172 14.75 -20.20 0.30
N ALA A 173 14.97 -20.33 1.61
CA ALA A 173 13.92 -20.77 2.54
C ALA A 173 12.75 -19.77 2.63
N ILE A 174 13.03 -18.47 2.52
CA ILE A 174 12.00 -17.44 2.41
C ILE A 174 11.22 -17.62 1.10
N ALA A 175 11.93 -17.74 -0.03
CA ALA A 175 11.29 -17.96 -1.33
C ALA A 175 10.43 -19.24 -1.35
N ASP A 176 10.91 -20.34 -0.77
CA ASP A 176 10.16 -21.59 -0.65
C ASP A 176 8.87 -21.41 0.18
N THR A 177 8.93 -20.59 1.24
CA THR A 177 7.75 -20.27 2.06
C THR A 177 6.73 -19.44 1.26
N ILE A 178 7.19 -18.44 0.53
CA ILE A 178 6.36 -17.59 -0.35
C ILE A 178 5.68 -18.44 -1.43
N GLU A 179 6.42 -19.35 -2.06
CA GLU A 179 5.92 -20.27 -3.07
C GLU A 179 4.90 -21.26 -2.49
N LYS A 180 5.21 -21.87 -1.34
CA LYS A 180 4.33 -22.83 -0.65
C LYS A 180 2.95 -22.25 -0.33
N TYR A 181 2.89 -20.98 0.07
CA TYR A 181 1.64 -20.32 0.44
C TYR A 181 1.05 -19.43 -0.65
N ASN A 182 1.66 -19.42 -1.84
CA ASN A 182 1.28 -18.56 -2.95
C ASN A 182 1.19 -17.05 -2.59
N LEU A 183 2.11 -16.56 -1.76
CA LEU A 183 2.19 -15.13 -1.43
C LEU A 183 2.89 -14.33 -2.53
N ASP A 184 2.67 -13.04 -2.62
CA ASP A 184 3.12 -12.26 -3.78
C ASP A 184 4.56 -11.78 -3.68
N GLY A 185 5.27 -12.01 -2.59
CA GLY A 185 6.65 -11.57 -2.46
C GLY A 185 7.14 -11.38 -1.03
N PHE A 186 8.21 -10.59 -0.90
CA PHE A 186 8.88 -10.29 0.36
C PHE A 186 9.13 -8.80 0.51
N ASP A 187 8.93 -8.30 1.72
CA ASP A 187 9.27 -6.96 2.19
C ASP A 187 10.42 -7.07 3.20
N ILE A 188 11.57 -6.51 2.83
CA ILE A 188 12.77 -6.47 3.65
C ILE A 188 12.71 -5.21 4.52
N ASP A 189 12.32 -5.38 5.78
CA ASP A 189 12.39 -4.32 6.79
C ASP A 189 13.86 -4.23 7.25
N TYR A 190 14.55 -3.17 6.82
CA TYR A 190 15.99 -3.01 6.98
C TYR A 190 16.31 -1.68 7.68
N GLU A 191 16.60 -1.77 8.97
CA GLU A 191 16.73 -0.61 9.86
C GLU A 191 18.00 -0.63 10.75
N PRO A 192 19.22 -0.90 10.19
CA PRO A 192 20.45 -0.91 10.98
C PRO A 192 20.71 0.39 11.75
N GLY A 193 20.38 1.55 11.17
CA GLY A 193 20.47 2.86 11.79
C GLY A 193 19.43 3.14 12.89
N TYR A 194 18.42 2.28 13.04
CA TYR A 194 17.39 2.39 14.08
C TYR A 194 17.46 1.27 15.13
N GLY A 195 18.62 0.63 15.27
CA GLY A 195 18.90 -0.33 16.34
C GLY A 195 18.74 -1.79 15.93
N HIS A 196 18.57 -2.07 14.63
CA HIS A 196 18.48 -3.41 14.04
C HIS A 196 19.73 -3.75 13.23
N ASP A 197 20.91 -3.57 13.83
CA ASP A 197 22.23 -3.92 13.29
C ASP A 197 22.60 -5.36 13.71
N GLY A 198 23.11 -6.17 12.79
CA GLY A 198 23.40 -7.58 13.01
C GLY A 198 24.24 -8.21 11.90
N ASP A 199 24.23 -9.55 11.83
CA ASP A 199 25.08 -10.28 10.89
C ASP A 199 24.76 -10.03 9.39
N LEU A 200 23.55 -9.56 9.09
CA LEU A 200 23.15 -9.15 7.74
C LEU A 200 23.06 -7.63 7.62
N ALA A 201 22.47 -6.98 8.62
CA ALA A 201 22.19 -5.55 8.58
C ALA A 201 23.30 -4.71 9.19
N ASN A 202 23.80 -3.75 8.42
CA ASN A 202 24.68 -2.70 8.91
C ASN A 202 24.51 -1.44 8.03
N GLN A 203 25.18 -0.36 8.43
CA GLN A 203 25.08 0.96 7.77
C GLN A 203 25.99 1.13 6.52
N GLU A 204 26.61 0.07 6.02
CA GLU A 204 27.39 0.12 4.78
C GLU A 204 26.47 0.05 3.54
N ASP A 205 26.94 0.61 2.43
CA ASP A 205 26.25 0.49 1.14
C ASP A 205 26.13 -0.99 0.74
N ILE A 206 24.92 -1.42 0.37
CA ILE A 206 24.65 -2.78 -0.09
C ILE A 206 25.13 -2.93 -1.53
N GLN A 207 26.34 -3.48 -1.67
CA GLN A 207 26.99 -3.79 -2.95
C GLN A 207 28.09 -4.86 -2.80
N GLY A 208 28.56 -5.39 -3.92
CA GLY A 208 29.73 -6.26 -3.95
C GLY A 208 29.56 -7.54 -3.13
N ASP A 209 30.43 -7.77 -2.16
CA ASP A 209 30.44 -8.94 -1.28
C ASP A 209 29.60 -8.78 0.00
N HIS A 210 28.92 -7.64 0.17
CA HIS A 210 28.02 -7.39 1.29
C HIS A 210 26.96 -8.53 1.39
N PRO A 211 26.73 -9.14 2.57
CA PRO A 211 25.77 -10.23 2.71
C PRO A 211 24.36 -9.93 2.18
N MET A 212 23.87 -8.70 2.39
CA MET A 212 22.58 -8.28 1.83
C MET A 212 22.56 -8.20 0.30
N GLN A 213 23.70 -7.99 -0.37
CA GLN A 213 23.76 -8.09 -1.83
C GLN A 213 23.38 -9.50 -2.27
N VAL A 214 24.03 -10.51 -1.67
CA VAL A 214 23.78 -11.93 -1.95
C VAL A 214 22.33 -12.31 -1.61
N PHE A 215 21.81 -11.80 -0.49
CA PHE A 215 20.44 -12.03 -0.05
C PHE A 215 19.42 -11.49 -1.07
N ILE A 216 19.56 -10.23 -1.48
CA ILE A 216 18.68 -9.56 -2.44
C ILE A 216 18.75 -10.23 -3.81
N GLU A 217 19.96 -10.51 -4.32
CA GLU A 217 20.13 -11.22 -5.60
C GLU A 217 19.44 -12.58 -5.60
N THR A 218 19.60 -13.34 -4.52
CA THR A 218 19.00 -14.68 -4.40
C THR A 218 17.47 -14.62 -4.41
N LEU A 219 16.87 -13.70 -3.62
CA LEU A 219 15.42 -13.50 -3.62
C LEU A 219 14.92 -12.98 -4.96
N SER A 220 15.58 -11.97 -5.53
CA SER A 220 15.21 -11.34 -6.80
C SER A 220 15.17 -12.39 -7.93
N ASN A 221 16.22 -13.22 -8.04
CA ASN A 221 16.32 -14.29 -9.02
C ASN A 221 15.24 -15.38 -8.87
N ARG A 222 14.80 -15.66 -7.64
CA ARG A 222 13.76 -16.66 -7.36
C ARG A 222 12.35 -16.14 -7.58
N LEU A 223 12.08 -14.90 -7.17
CA LEU A 223 10.74 -14.34 -7.04
C LEU A 223 10.30 -13.57 -8.29
N ARG A 224 11.14 -12.67 -8.80
CA ARG A 224 10.72 -11.71 -9.85
C ARG A 224 10.41 -12.38 -11.19
N PRO A 225 11.16 -13.40 -11.68
CA PRO A 225 10.77 -14.13 -12.90
C PRO A 225 9.40 -14.81 -12.82
N LYS A 226 8.86 -15.00 -11.60
CA LYS A 226 7.51 -15.56 -11.36
C LYS A 226 6.44 -14.47 -11.16
N GLY A 227 6.76 -13.19 -11.41
CA GLY A 227 5.84 -12.07 -11.24
C GLY A 227 5.58 -11.68 -9.76
N ARG A 228 6.45 -12.13 -8.85
CA ARG A 228 6.41 -11.78 -7.43
C ARG A 228 7.27 -10.54 -7.16
N MET A 229 6.96 -9.86 -6.07
CA MET A 229 7.60 -8.61 -5.68
C MET A 229 8.74 -8.85 -4.69
N LEU A 230 9.77 -8.03 -4.80
CA LEU A 230 10.75 -7.82 -3.75
C LEU A 230 10.76 -6.32 -3.43
N VAL A 231 10.45 -5.95 -2.19
CA VAL A 231 10.47 -4.55 -1.75
C VAL A 231 11.37 -4.42 -0.53
N MET A 232 11.79 -3.19 -0.23
CA MET A 232 12.61 -2.89 0.94
C MET A 232 12.05 -1.65 1.64
N ASP A 233 11.78 -1.80 2.93
CA ASP A 233 11.36 -0.75 3.82
C ASP A 233 12.46 -0.42 4.86
N GLY A 234 12.37 0.75 5.51
CA GLY A 234 13.40 1.19 6.46
C GLY A 234 14.35 2.19 5.83
N GLU A 235 15.54 1.67 5.53
CA GLU A 235 16.67 2.42 4.98
C GLU A 235 17.03 1.98 3.54
N PRO A 236 16.09 2.03 2.56
CA PRO A 236 16.36 1.60 1.18
C PRO A 236 17.39 2.49 0.46
N TYR A 237 17.76 3.65 1.03
CA TYR A 237 18.84 4.49 0.53
C TYR A 237 20.23 3.83 0.61
N LEU A 238 20.38 2.78 1.44
CA LEU A 238 21.61 1.98 1.54
C LEU A 238 21.80 1.04 0.33
N LEU A 239 20.81 0.90 -0.56
CA LEU A 239 20.97 0.16 -1.81
C LEU A 239 21.92 0.91 -2.75
N SER A 240 22.89 0.22 -3.33
CA SER A 240 23.62 0.75 -4.48
C SER A 240 22.70 0.93 -5.69
N ALA A 241 23.12 1.75 -6.66
CA ALA A 241 22.37 1.96 -7.90
C ALA A 241 22.04 0.65 -8.63
N GLU A 242 22.99 -0.30 -8.68
CA GLU A 242 22.79 -1.61 -9.33
C GLU A 242 21.84 -2.51 -8.52
N THR A 243 22.03 -2.59 -7.21
CA THR A 243 21.18 -3.40 -6.32
C THR A 243 19.75 -2.88 -6.31
N SER A 244 19.57 -1.56 -6.41
CA SER A 244 18.25 -0.92 -6.45
C SER A 244 17.38 -1.38 -7.65
N LYS A 245 17.98 -1.90 -8.72
CA LYS A 245 17.28 -2.48 -9.89
C LYS A 245 16.63 -3.84 -9.58
N LEU A 246 17.06 -4.47 -8.49
CA LEU A 246 16.59 -5.78 -8.03
C LEU A 246 15.38 -5.70 -7.10
N VAL A 247 15.03 -4.49 -6.65
CA VAL A 247 13.93 -4.18 -5.72
C VAL A 247 12.85 -3.38 -6.46
N ASP A 248 11.58 -3.65 -6.22
CA ASP A 248 10.44 -3.08 -6.94
C ASP A 248 9.93 -1.78 -6.30
N HIS A 249 10.06 -1.59 -4.97
CA HIS A 249 9.70 -0.36 -4.27
C HIS A 249 10.65 -0.05 -3.11
N TYR A 250 10.83 1.25 -2.86
CA TYR A 250 11.58 1.82 -1.74
C TYR A 250 10.57 2.40 -0.76
N ILE A 251 10.37 1.78 0.39
CA ILE A 251 9.29 2.14 1.32
C ILE A 251 9.92 2.88 2.51
N TYR A 252 9.45 4.09 2.80
CA TYR A 252 10.00 4.92 3.87
C TYR A 252 8.99 5.11 4.98
N GLN A 253 9.43 4.90 6.22
CA GLN A 253 8.72 5.26 7.45
C GLN A 253 8.80 6.77 7.68
N ALA A 254 8.02 7.54 6.93
CA ALA A 254 7.87 8.97 7.11
C ALA A 254 6.84 9.29 8.22
N TYR A 255 7.06 8.72 9.41
CA TYR A 255 6.08 8.75 10.49
C TYR A 255 5.96 10.12 11.15
N TRP A 256 7.09 10.79 11.37
CA TRP A 256 7.19 11.94 12.28
C TRP A 256 7.61 13.24 11.60
N GLU A 257 7.82 13.19 10.29
CA GLU A 257 8.14 14.34 9.46
C GLU A 257 6.97 15.33 9.53
N SER A 258 7.28 16.58 9.85
CA SER A 258 6.27 17.61 10.16
C SER A 258 6.02 18.60 9.02
N SER A 259 6.70 18.44 7.88
CA SER A 259 6.55 19.29 6.71
C SER A 259 6.80 18.55 5.38
N THR A 260 6.29 19.09 4.28
CA THR A 260 6.58 18.56 2.93
C THR A 260 8.09 18.52 2.67
N SER A 261 8.82 19.58 3.01
CA SER A 261 10.26 19.67 2.77
C SER A 261 11.07 18.63 3.54
N SER A 262 10.70 18.32 4.80
CA SER A 262 11.36 17.26 5.56
C SER A 262 11.12 15.87 4.96
N VAL A 263 9.96 15.65 4.33
CA VAL A 263 9.67 14.38 3.65
C VAL A 263 10.50 14.24 2.39
N ILE A 264 10.56 15.29 1.56
CA ILE A 264 11.39 15.29 0.35
C ILE A 264 12.85 15.01 0.71
N TYR A 265 13.40 15.70 1.72
CA TYR A 265 14.76 15.47 2.19
C TYR A 265 15.05 14.02 2.59
N LYS A 266 14.07 13.33 3.20
CA LYS A 266 14.21 11.93 3.60
C LYS A 266 14.27 10.95 2.42
N ILE A 267 13.50 11.23 1.37
CA ILE A 267 13.29 10.26 0.28
C ILE A 267 14.08 10.57 -1.00
N GLU A 268 14.66 11.76 -1.11
CA GLU A 268 15.44 12.19 -2.27
C GLU A 268 16.76 11.42 -2.36
N ASN A 269 16.75 10.37 -3.17
CA ASN A 269 17.86 9.44 -3.36
C ASN A 269 18.06 9.16 -4.86
N GLU A 270 18.64 10.13 -5.57
CA GLU A 270 18.77 10.11 -7.04
C GLU A 270 19.60 8.95 -7.59
N HIS A 271 20.43 8.31 -6.76
CA HIS A 271 21.20 7.13 -7.13
C HIS A 271 20.34 5.87 -7.28
N LEU A 272 19.14 5.84 -6.68
CA LEU A 272 18.24 4.70 -6.78
C LEU A 272 17.50 4.72 -8.14
N GLN A 273 17.42 3.55 -8.78
CA GLN A 273 16.76 3.40 -10.08
C GLN A 273 15.28 3.80 -9.99
N ASP A 274 14.87 4.79 -10.78
CA ASP A 274 13.47 5.26 -10.86
C ASP A 274 12.87 5.59 -9.48
N TRP A 275 13.69 6.20 -8.61
CA TRP A 275 13.35 6.46 -7.21
C TRP A 275 12.01 7.16 -7.04
N GLU A 276 11.72 8.18 -7.85
CA GLU A 276 10.48 8.96 -7.74
C GLU A 276 9.20 8.13 -7.89
N ARG A 277 9.22 7.11 -8.77
CA ARG A 277 8.06 6.27 -9.07
C ARG A 277 8.04 4.97 -8.28
N LYS A 278 9.18 4.55 -7.72
CA LYS A 278 9.30 3.37 -6.86
C LYS A 278 9.22 3.69 -5.38
N THR A 279 9.34 4.96 -4.98
CA THR A 279 9.21 5.39 -3.59
C THR A 279 7.75 5.35 -3.13
N ILE A 280 7.55 4.75 -1.95
CA ILE A 280 6.32 4.78 -1.17
C ILE A 280 6.63 5.43 0.17
N ILE A 281 5.83 6.41 0.58
CA ILE A 281 5.95 7.06 1.89
C ILE A 281 4.78 6.69 2.78
N THR A 282 5.08 6.37 4.02
CA THR A 282 4.10 5.80 4.93
C THR A 282 3.89 6.63 6.19
N VAL A 283 2.68 6.56 6.71
CA VAL A 283 2.27 7.25 7.94
C VAL A 283 2.04 6.23 9.04
N GLU A 284 2.44 6.55 10.26
CA GLU A 284 2.16 5.74 11.44
C GLU A 284 0.65 5.80 11.74
N PHE A 285 -0.04 4.65 11.77
CA PHE A 285 -1.46 4.58 12.11
C PHE A 285 -1.79 3.86 13.41
N GLU A 286 -0.85 3.16 14.05
CA GLU A 286 -1.09 2.62 15.40
C GLU A 286 -1.48 3.73 16.40
N GLN A 287 -0.86 4.91 16.28
CA GLN A 287 -1.18 6.14 17.00
C GLN A 287 -1.96 7.13 16.13
N GLY A 288 -1.62 7.25 14.84
CA GLY A 288 -2.11 8.31 13.96
C GLY A 288 -3.49 8.09 13.31
N TRP A 289 -4.12 6.92 13.48
CA TRP A 289 -5.32 6.55 12.70
C TRP A 289 -6.50 7.53 12.84
N LYS A 290 -6.73 8.13 14.02
CA LYS A 290 -7.85 9.09 14.18
C LYS A 290 -7.62 10.39 13.40
N GLN A 291 -6.35 10.77 13.25
CA GLN A 291 -5.96 12.08 12.75
C GLN A 291 -5.54 12.06 11.27
N GLY A 292 -5.20 10.89 10.73
CA GLY A 292 -4.58 10.74 9.42
C GLY A 292 -3.11 11.17 9.46
N GLY A 293 -2.41 10.77 10.52
CA GLY A 293 -1.01 11.13 10.80
C GLY A 293 -0.83 12.15 11.90
N VAL A 294 0.34 12.81 11.92
CA VAL A 294 0.73 13.77 12.95
C VAL A 294 -0.14 15.04 12.96
N SER A 295 -0.30 15.61 14.14
CA SER A 295 -0.85 16.95 14.31
C SER A 295 0.13 18.02 13.82
N GLY A 296 -0.39 19.11 13.27
CA GLY A 296 0.41 20.29 12.94
C GLY A 296 1.23 20.19 11.66
N TYR A 297 1.08 19.12 10.87
CA TYR A 297 1.80 18.94 9.61
C TYR A 297 1.65 20.15 8.67
N TYR A 298 2.78 20.62 8.14
CA TYR A 298 2.86 21.74 7.21
C TYR A 298 2.98 21.27 5.76
N SER A 299 1.89 21.40 5.01
CA SER A 299 1.87 21.16 3.56
C SER A 299 2.22 22.43 2.79
N VAL A 300 3.01 22.27 1.72
CA VAL A 300 3.22 23.33 0.72
C VAL A 300 1.92 23.68 -0.01
N ARG A 301 0.97 22.73 -0.12
CA ARG A 301 -0.32 22.93 -0.79
C ARG A 301 -1.28 23.73 0.09
N PRO A 302 -1.70 24.94 -0.33
CA PRO A 302 -2.62 25.77 0.45
C PRO A 302 -3.94 25.07 0.82
N GLU A 303 -4.48 24.26 -0.08
CA GLU A 303 -5.74 23.51 0.09
C GLU A 303 -5.64 22.41 1.17
N ILE A 304 -4.46 21.82 1.38
CA ILE A 304 -4.21 20.87 2.47
C ILE A 304 -3.91 21.63 3.76
N ARG A 305 -3.13 22.71 3.69
CA ARG A 305 -2.83 23.57 4.83
C ARG A 305 -4.08 24.22 5.43
N ALA A 306 -5.14 24.42 4.64
CA ALA A 306 -6.42 24.94 5.10
C ALA A 306 -7.26 23.94 5.91
N LEU A 307 -6.98 22.62 5.83
CA LEU A 307 -7.66 21.61 6.64
C LEU A 307 -7.32 21.78 8.13
N PRO A 308 -8.10 21.25 9.09
CA PRO A 308 -7.74 21.30 10.50
C PRO A 308 -6.33 20.76 10.77
N SER A 309 -5.54 21.47 11.60
CA SER A 309 -4.18 21.05 11.96
C SER A 309 -4.14 19.77 12.76
N ASN A 310 -5.19 19.48 13.51
CA ASN A 310 -5.44 18.22 14.20
C ASN A 310 -6.73 17.60 13.64
N GLY A 311 -6.70 16.31 13.32
CA GLY A 311 -7.87 15.60 12.80
C GLY A 311 -8.22 15.90 11.33
N GLY A 312 -7.39 16.66 10.62
CA GLY A 312 -7.60 17.02 9.21
C GLY A 312 -6.95 16.08 8.19
N GLY A 313 -6.06 15.18 8.62
CA GLY A 313 -5.31 14.28 7.75
C GLY A 313 -4.25 14.98 6.90
N ARG A 314 -3.70 16.11 7.35
CA ARG A 314 -2.78 16.92 6.55
C ARG A 314 -1.58 16.12 6.03
N GLN A 315 -0.96 15.29 6.88
CA GLN A 315 0.21 14.48 6.52
C GLN A 315 -0.11 13.49 5.39
N ILE A 316 -1.03 12.56 5.60
CA ILE A 316 -1.33 11.51 4.60
C ILE A 316 -1.87 12.08 3.28
N LEU A 317 -2.62 13.19 3.33
CA LEU A 317 -3.11 13.86 2.13
C LEU A 317 -1.98 14.58 1.37
N ASP A 318 -1.03 15.20 2.08
CA ASP A 318 0.15 15.78 1.46
C ASP A 318 0.98 14.70 0.78
N TYR A 319 1.19 13.57 1.48
CA TYR A 319 1.97 12.45 0.97
C TYR A 319 1.37 11.95 -0.34
N ALA A 320 0.06 11.71 -0.38
CA ALA A 320 -0.60 11.21 -1.58
C ALA A 320 -0.59 12.20 -2.75
N THR A 321 -0.32 13.48 -2.49
CA THR A 321 -0.31 14.54 -3.50
C THR A 321 1.07 15.18 -3.65
N LEU A 322 2.10 14.51 -3.14
CA LEU A 322 3.46 15.02 -3.16
C LEU A 322 3.99 15.02 -4.60
N ASP A 323 4.28 16.22 -5.12
CA ASP A 323 5.06 16.36 -6.35
C ASP A 323 6.54 16.45 -5.96
N LEU A 324 7.35 15.61 -6.59
CA LEU A 324 8.78 15.44 -6.38
C LEU A 324 9.57 16.47 -7.21
N PRO A 325 10.90 16.63 -6.98
CA PRO A 325 11.68 17.69 -7.62
C PRO A 325 11.59 17.74 -9.16
N SER A 326 11.43 16.59 -9.83
CA SER A 326 11.24 16.54 -11.29
C SER A 326 9.86 17.04 -11.76
N GLY A 327 8.92 17.25 -10.84
CA GLY A 327 7.51 17.49 -11.10
C GLY A 327 6.66 16.22 -11.16
N LYS A 328 7.25 15.02 -11.05
CA LYS A 328 6.49 13.76 -10.96
C LYS A 328 5.78 13.64 -9.61
N ARG A 329 4.60 13.06 -9.61
CA ARG A 329 3.89 12.62 -8.40
C ARG A 329 4.66 11.47 -7.75
N ILE A 330 4.55 11.33 -6.42
CA ILE A 330 5.06 10.18 -5.67
C ILE A 330 4.56 8.82 -6.20
N GLY A 331 5.39 7.78 -6.08
CA GLY A 331 5.05 6.40 -6.47
C GLY A 331 3.85 5.81 -5.72
N GLY A 332 3.80 6.02 -4.40
CA GLY A 332 2.68 5.56 -3.58
C GLY A 332 2.71 6.09 -2.15
N ILE A 333 1.67 5.71 -1.40
CA ILE A 333 1.56 5.97 0.02
C ILE A 333 1.10 4.73 0.78
N GLY A 334 1.36 4.68 2.08
CA GLY A 334 0.78 3.65 2.92
C GLY A 334 0.66 4.01 4.40
N THR A 335 0.22 3.04 5.18
CA THR A 335 -0.04 3.20 6.62
C THR A 335 0.46 1.99 7.41
N TYR A 336 1.18 2.23 8.51
CA TYR A 336 1.59 1.20 9.48
C TYR A 336 0.45 0.87 10.44
N HIS A 337 0.15 -0.43 10.65
CA HIS A 337 -1.11 -0.87 11.27
C HIS A 337 -2.34 -0.31 10.53
N MET A 338 -2.40 -0.53 9.21
CA MET A 338 -3.43 0.04 8.34
C MET A 338 -4.86 -0.29 8.78
N GLU A 339 -5.05 -1.44 9.43
CA GLU A 339 -6.33 -1.90 9.94
C GLU A 339 -6.91 -1.00 11.04
N TYR A 340 -6.10 -0.15 11.68
CA TYR A 340 -6.60 0.81 12.68
C TYR A 340 -7.48 1.89 12.02
N ASP A 341 -7.30 2.17 10.72
CA ASP A 341 -8.18 3.09 9.96
C ASP A 341 -9.59 2.49 9.75
N TYR A 342 -9.78 1.19 9.95
CA TYR A 342 -11.10 0.56 9.83
C TYR A 342 -12.10 1.16 10.83
N ALA A 343 -11.66 1.53 12.04
CA ALA A 343 -12.52 2.08 13.08
C ALA A 343 -13.03 3.51 12.77
N ASN A 344 -12.42 4.21 11.80
CA ASN A 344 -12.92 5.49 11.35
C ASN A 344 -14.26 5.36 10.60
N LYS A 345 -14.95 6.50 10.44
CA LYS A 345 -16.14 6.60 9.60
C LYS A 345 -15.92 7.66 8.50
N PRO A 346 -16.02 7.29 7.20
CA PRO A 346 -16.17 5.91 6.69
C PRO A 346 -14.97 5.02 7.04
N GLU A 347 -15.12 3.69 6.95
CA GLU A 347 -14.05 2.73 7.25
C GLU A 347 -12.89 2.90 6.27
N TYR A 348 -11.65 2.84 6.76
CA TYR A 348 -10.45 3.24 6.00
C TYR A 348 -10.52 4.69 5.50
N LYS A 349 -11.05 5.60 6.32
CA LYS A 349 -11.31 7.00 5.97
C LYS A 349 -10.11 7.65 5.32
N TRP A 350 -8.95 7.54 5.95
CA TRP A 350 -7.78 8.33 5.58
C TRP A 350 -7.09 7.75 4.37
N LEU A 351 -6.88 6.43 4.32
CA LEU A 351 -6.25 5.80 3.17
C LEU A 351 -7.10 5.97 1.90
N ARG A 352 -8.43 5.77 2.00
CA ARG A 352 -9.35 6.03 0.87
C ARG A 352 -9.31 7.49 0.42
N LYS A 353 -9.38 8.43 1.37
CA LYS A 353 -9.38 9.86 1.06
C LYS A 353 -8.06 10.28 0.42
N ALA A 354 -6.93 9.79 0.93
CA ALA A 354 -5.61 10.10 0.40
C ALA A 354 -5.42 9.58 -1.03
N LEU A 355 -5.81 8.34 -1.31
CA LEU A 355 -5.73 7.78 -2.66
C LEU A 355 -6.69 8.47 -3.64
N TYR A 356 -7.87 8.90 -3.19
CA TYR A 356 -8.73 9.78 -3.97
C TYR A 356 -8.06 11.13 -4.26
N TYR A 357 -7.36 11.70 -3.27
CA TYR A 357 -6.66 12.97 -3.45
C TYR A 357 -5.53 12.87 -4.48
N GLY A 358 -4.68 11.86 -4.34
CA GLY A 358 -3.51 11.64 -5.20
C GLY A 358 -3.83 11.22 -6.63
N ASN A 359 -4.98 10.59 -6.85
CA ASN A 359 -5.33 10.01 -8.15
C ASN A 359 -6.48 10.72 -8.88
N GLN A 360 -7.26 11.55 -8.21
CA GLN A 360 -8.42 12.22 -8.82
C GLN A 360 -8.54 13.70 -8.43
N LYS A 361 -8.52 14.03 -7.13
CA LYS A 361 -8.81 15.40 -6.68
C LYS A 361 -7.73 16.39 -7.09
N ILE A 362 -6.46 16.00 -6.97
CA ILE A 362 -5.30 16.80 -7.33
C ILE A 362 -4.53 16.04 -8.42
N PRO A 363 -4.70 16.41 -9.70
CA PRO A 363 -4.02 15.76 -10.82
C PRO A 363 -2.51 15.68 -10.58
N GLY A 364 -1.90 14.54 -10.91
CA GLY A 364 -0.45 14.34 -10.82
C GLY A 364 0.16 14.11 -12.19
N ASN A 365 1.42 14.51 -12.36
CA ASN A 365 2.23 14.04 -13.47
C ASN A 365 2.86 12.69 -13.09
N PHE A 366 2.63 11.64 -13.87
CA PHE A 366 3.15 10.30 -13.58
C PHE A 366 4.23 9.84 -14.57
N GLN A 367 4.68 10.73 -15.46
CA GLN A 367 5.63 10.45 -16.54
C GLN A 367 6.94 11.20 -16.36
#